data_AF-A0A7J3TP57-F1
#
_entry.id   AF-A0A7J3TP57-F1
#
_cell.length_a   1.000
_cell.length_b   1.000
_cell.length_c   1.000
_cell.angle_alpha   90.00
_cell.angle_beta   90.00
_cell.angle_gamma   90.00
#
_symmetry.space_group_name_H-M   'P 1'
#
loop_
_entity.id
_entity.type
_entity.pdbx_description
1 polymer ?
#
loop_
_entity_poly.entity_id
_entity_poly.type
_entity_poly.pdbx_seq_one_letter_code
_entity_poly.pdbx_strand_id
1 'polypeptide(L)' 'MKIEERIKKDIKLFEENRKEVDDTQILEMAERYYHDAKFYFEKKDFFTAFGCINYAHGLIDAVRMKENKNK' A
#
# COMPACT_ATOMS: atom_id res chain seq x y z
N MET A 1 13.73 -14.50 -1.26
CA MET A 1 12.63 -14.11 -2.16
C MET A 1 13.15 -12.98 -3.06
N LYS A 2 12.89 -13.01 -4.37
CA LYS A 2 13.32 -11.91 -5.24
C LYS A 2 12.46 -10.66 -4.95
N ILE A 3 13.06 -9.47 -5.06
CA ILE A 3 12.35 -8.20 -4.77
C ILE A 3 11.07 -8.04 -5.61
N GLU A 4 11.11 -8.52 -6.85
CA GLU A 4 9.94 -8.51 -7.75
C GLU A 4 8.76 -9.32 -7.18
N GLU A 5 9.02 -10.53 -6.69
CA GLU A 5 7.99 -11.39 -6.09
C GLU A 5 7.43 -10.76 -4.81
N ARG A 6 8.29 -10.07 -4.05
CA ARG A 6 7.87 -9.33 -2.85
C ARG A 6 6.86 -8.25 -3.20
N ILE A 7 7.20 -7.39 -4.16
CA ILE A 7 6.35 -6.26 -4.54
C ILE A 7 5.01 -6.78 -5.10
N LYS A 8 5.00 -7.84 -5.92
CA LYS A 8 3.74 -8.46 -6.40
C LYS A 8 2.86 -8.93 -5.25
N LYS A 9 3.45 -9.58 -4.24
CA LYS A 9 2.73 -10.02 -3.05
C LYS A 9 2.16 -8.84 -2.26
N ASP A 10 2.94 -7.78 -2.08
CA ASP A 10 2.52 -6.60 -1.31
C ASP A 10 1.44 -5.78 -2.04
N ILE A 11 1.49 -5.70 -3.37
CA ILE A 11 0.44 -5.11 -4.21
C ILE A 11 -0.89 -5.84 -4.01
N LYS A 12 -0.87 -7.18 -4.08
CA LYS A 12 -2.07 -7.99 -3.86
C LYS A 12 -2.61 -7.82 -2.44
N LEU A 13 -1.72 -7.80 -1.44
CA LEU A 13 -2.11 -7.60 -0.04
C LEU A 13 -2.78 -6.23 0.18
N PHE A 14 -2.33 -5.20 -0.54
CA PHE A 14 -2.95 -3.86 -0.45
C PHE A 14 -4.40 -3.89 -0.95
N GLU A 15 -4.66 -4.54 -2.08
CA GLU A 15 -6.02 -4.68 -2.65
C GLU A 15 -7.00 -5.40 -1.72
N GLU A 16 -6.49 -6.32 -0.91
CA GLU A 16 -7.24 -7.04 0.11
C GLU A 16 -7.51 -6.14 1.32
N ASN A 17 -6.49 -5.44 1.82
CA ASN A 17 -6.56 -4.64 3.06
C ASN A 17 -7.35 -3.33 2.93
N ARG A 18 -7.35 -2.70 1.75
CA ARG A 18 -7.97 -1.38 1.55
C ARG A 18 -9.48 -1.33 1.78
N LYS A 19 -10.14 -2.50 1.78
CA LYS A 19 -11.61 -2.62 1.91
C LYS A 19 -12.11 -2.34 3.32
N GLU A 20 -11.22 -2.32 4.31
CA GLU A 20 -11.53 -2.22 5.73
C GLU A 20 -11.18 -0.85 6.33
N VAL A 21 -11.03 0.18 5.50
CA VAL A 21 -10.58 1.52 5.92
C VAL A 21 -11.69 2.54 5.65
N ASP A 22 -12.21 3.16 6.71
CA ASP A 22 -13.31 4.14 6.60
C ASP A 22 -12.82 5.59 6.37
N ASP A 23 -11.54 5.88 6.65
CA ASP A 23 -10.93 7.20 6.42
C ASP A 23 -10.65 7.41 4.91
N THR A 24 -11.59 8.07 4.23
CA THR A 24 -11.55 8.29 2.78
C THR A 24 -10.34 9.10 2.32
N GLN A 25 -9.87 10.08 3.09
CA GLN A 25 -8.73 10.91 2.71
C GLN A 25 -7.41 10.13 2.74
N ILE A 26 -7.22 9.33 3.80
CA ILE A 26 -6.02 8.48 3.91
C ILE A 26 -6.08 7.34 2.90
N LEU A 27 -7.25 6.75 2.69
CA LEU A 27 -7.46 5.72 1.67
C LEU A 27 -7.12 6.23 0.27
N GLU A 28 -7.61 7.42 -0.12
CA GLU A 28 -7.28 8.04 -1.40
C GLU A 28 -5.76 8.28 -1.57
N MET A 29 -5.07 8.74 -0.52
CA MET A 29 -3.61 8.89 -0.54
C MET A 29 -2.92 7.53 -0.73
N ALA A 30 -3.35 6.50 -0.01
CA ALA A 30 -2.78 5.17 -0.10
C ALA A 30 -2.97 4.56 -1.50
N GLU A 31 -4.13 4.78 -2.13
CA GLU A 31 -4.41 4.37 -3.52
C GLU A 31 -3.46 5.03 -4.53
N ARG A 32 -3.15 6.33 -4.37
CA ARG A 32 -2.17 6.99 -5.24
C ARG A 32 -0.81 6.31 -5.18
N TYR A 33 -0.33 6.00 -3.98
CA TYR A 33 0.94 5.28 -3.81
C TYR A 33 0.88 3.83 -4.29
N TYR A 34 -0.27 3.15 -4.19
CA TYR A 34 -0.48 1.85 -4.82
C TYR A 34 -0.38 1.93 -6.36
N HIS A 35 -0.97 2.95 -6.97
CA HIS A 35 -0.85 3.20 -8.41
C HIS A 35 0.58 3.52 -8.83
N ASP A 36 1.28 4.35 -8.06
CA ASP A 36 2.70 4.64 -8.28
C ASP A 36 3.54 3.36 -8.17
N ALA A 37 3.27 2.50 -7.18
CA ALA A 37 3.96 1.24 -7.03
C ALA A 37 3.82 0.36 -8.28
N LYS A 38 2.61 0.25 -8.84
CA LYS A 38 2.36 -0.49 -10.10
C LYS A 38 3.10 0.13 -11.27
N PHE A 39 3.08 1.46 -11.41
CA PHE A 39 3.78 2.18 -12.47
C PHE A 39 5.29 1.96 -12.43
N TYR A 40 5.93 2.11 -11.27
CA TYR A 40 7.37 1.88 -11.12
C TYR A 40 7.74 0.40 -11.25
N PHE A 41 6.85 -0.49 -10.81
CA PHE A 41 7.02 -1.93 -10.99
C PHE A 41 7.09 -2.32 -12.48
N GLU A 42 6.16 -1.82 -13.29
CA GLU A 42 6.14 -2.05 -14.75
C GLU A 42 7.40 -1.53 -15.45
N LYS A 43 7.96 -0.42 -14.94
CA LYS A 43 9.22 0.16 -15.41
C LYS A 43 10.49 -0.59 -14.92
N LYS A 44 10.32 -1.66 -14.14
CA LYS A 44 11.41 -2.39 -13.47
C LYS A 44 12.23 -1.55 -12.48
N ASP A 45 11.69 -0.41 -12.04
CA ASP A 45 12.24 0.37 -10.93
C ASP A 45 11.70 -0.21 -9.61
N PHE A 46 12.29 -1.33 -9.20
CA PHE A 46 11.82 -2.08 -8.04
C PHE A 46 12.09 -1.36 -6.72
N PHE A 47 13.10 -0.50 -6.64
CA PHE A 47 13.38 0.24 -5.40
C PHE A 47 12.29 1.26 -5.13
N THR A 48 11.94 2.06 -6.15
CA THR A 48 10.86 3.04 -6.03
C THR A 48 9.51 2.35 -5.83
N ALA A 49 9.22 1.29 -6.60
CA ALA A 49 7.98 0.51 -6.44
C ALA A 49 7.82 -0.07 -5.03
N PHE A 50 8.91 -0.59 -4.45
CA PHE A 50 8.92 -1.11 -3.08
C PHE A 50 8.68 0.00 -2.04
N GLY A 51 9.27 1.18 -2.24
CA GLY A 51 9.00 2.35 -1.40
C GLY A 51 7.53 2.76 -1.44
N CYS A 52 6.97 2.88 -2.64
CA CYS A 52 5.57 3.28 -2.84
C CYS A 52 4.59 2.32 -2.15
N ILE A 53 4.74 1.00 -2.35
CA ILE A 53 3.80 0.05 -1.77
C ILE A 53 3.89 -0.02 -0.25
N ASN A 54 5.09 0.10 0.33
CA ASN A 54 5.26 0.15 1.78
C ASN A 54 4.65 1.40 2.40
N TYR A 55 4.75 2.54 1.72
CA TYR A 55 4.10 3.77 2.18
C TYR A 55 2.58 3.64 2.15
N ALA A 56 2.02 3.04 1.09
CA ALA A 56 0.58 2.77 1.00
C ALA A 56 0.09 1.88 2.16
N HIS A 57 0.82 0.80 2.49
CA HIS A 57 0.51 -0.05 3.66
C HIS A 57 0.63 0.73 4.98
N GLY A 58 1.68 1.52 5.16
CA GLY A 58 1.87 2.32 6.38
C GLY A 58 0.74 3.31 6.65
N LEU A 59 0.16 3.90 5.59
CA LEU A 59 -1.02 4.76 5.70
C LEU A 59 -2.25 3.99 6.19
N ILE A 60 -2.54 2.83 5.60
CA ILE A 60 -3.66 1.96 6.02
C ILE A 60 -3.47 1.50 7.46
N ASP A 61 -2.26 1.07 7.83
CA ASP A 61 -1.96 0.60 9.17
C ASP A 61 -2.12 1.72 10.21
N ALA A 62 -1.73 2.96 9.87
CA ALA A 62 -1.94 4.11 10.74
C ALA A 62 -3.44 4.37 11.02
N VAL A 63 -4.31 4.21 10.02
CA VAL A 63 -5.77 4.33 10.22
C VAL A 63 -6.31 3.21 11.09
N ARG A 64 -5.95 1.97 10.81
CA ARG A 64 -6.34 0.80 11.61
C ARG A 64 -5.91 0.94 13.08
N MET A 65 -4.71 1.43 13.33
CA MET A 65 -4.22 1.70 14.70
C MET A 65 -5.03 2.78 15.41
N LYS A 66 -5.52 3.79 14.68
CA LYS A 66 -6.38 4.84 15.22
C LYS A 66 -7.78 4.31 15.54
N GLU A 67 -8.37 3.53 14.64
CA GLU A 67 -9.70 2.93 14.82
C GLU A 67 -9.74 1.91 15.96
N ASN A 68 -8.70 1.08 16.09
CA ASN A 68 -8.60 0.11 17.19
C ASN A 68 -8.43 0.76 18.57
N LYS A 69 -8.03 2.04 18.66
CA LYS A 69 -8.03 2.79 19.93
C LYS A 69 -9.41 3.33 20.33
N ASN A 70 -10.38 3.30 19.41
CA ASN A 70 -11.73 3.82 19.61
C ASN A 70 -12.78 2.72 19.89
N LYS A 71 -12.35 1.45 19.97
CA LYS A 71 -13.14 0.31 20.47
C LYS A 71 -12.77 0.02 21.92
#